data_AF-A0A848LQ14-F1
#
_entry.id   AF-A0A848LQ14-F1
#
_cell.length_a   1.000
_cell.length_b   1.000
_cell.length_c   1.000
_cell.angle_alpha   90.00
_cell.angle_beta   90.00
_cell.angle_gamma   90.00
#
_symmetry.space_group_name_H-M   'P 1'
#
loop_
_entity.id
_entity.type
_entity.pdbx_description
1 polymer ?
#
loop_
_entity_poly.entity_id
_entity_poly.type
_entity_poly.pdbx_seq_one_letter_code
_entity_poly.pdbx_strand_id
1 'polypeptide(L)'
;MATLNITYDGMSADVPVELDRPVSDTDVRRIAAELVRSGGVPGLHLATLREDAFQHYVVDRFRGARGDERIYLRPKVPFGAR
;
A
#
# COMPACT_ATOMS: atom_id res chain seq x y z
N MET A 1 -12.52 0.22 -9.60
CA MET A 1 -11.48 1.11 -9.04
C MET A 1 -11.28 0.74 -7.58
N ALA A 2 -10.03 0.53 -7.16
CA ALA A 2 -9.71 0.22 -5.76
C ALA A 2 -9.02 1.42 -5.10
N THR A 3 -9.10 1.51 -3.78
CA THR A 3 -8.30 2.47 -3.00
C THR A 3 -7.16 1.73 -2.33
N LEU A 4 -5.93 2.11 -2.65
CA LEU A 4 -4.72 1.64 -1.97
C LEU A 4 -4.31 2.68 -0.91
N ASN A 5 -4.48 2.33 0.36
CA ASN A 5 -3.93 3.10 1.46
C ASN A 5 -2.49 2.67 1.72
N ILE A 6 -1.55 3.63 1.68
CA ILE A 6 -0.13 3.39 1.94
C ILE A 6 0.23 4.11 3.23
N THR A 7 0.68 3.35 4.23
CA THR A 7 1.23 3.90 5.47
C THR A 7 2.74 3.73 5.46
N TYR A 8 3.52 4.79 5.66
CA TYR A 8 4.98 4.75 5.73
C TYR A 8 5.50 5.92 6.59
N ASP A 9 6.46 5.65 7.48
CA ASP A 9 7.08 6.67 8.34
C ASP A 9 6.08 7.59 9.09
N GLY A 10 5.02 6.98 9.65
CA GLY A 10 3.96 7.70 10.37
C GLY A 10 2.96 8.45 9.48
N MET A 11 3.19 8.52 8.16
CA MET A 11 2.26 9.11 7.19
C MET A 11 1.35 8.03 6.60
N SER A 12 0.09 8.37 6.32
CA SER A 12 -0.88 7.48 5.65
C SER A 12 -1.66 8.26 4.61
N ALA A 13 -1.76 7.70 3.40
CA ALA A 13 -2.44 8.34 2.28
C ALA A 13 -3.21 7.33 1.43
N ASP A 14 -4.38 7.74 0.95
CA ASP A 14 -5.22 6.99 0.02
C ASP A 14 -4.86 7.33 -1.42
N VAL A 15 -4.65 6.30 -2.25
CA VAL A 15 -4.38 6.45 -3.69
C VAL A 15 -5.38 5.62 -4.48
N PRO A 16 -6.13 6.22 -5.43
CA PRO A 16 -6.96 5.45 -6.34
C PRO A 16 -6.07 4.65 -7.29
N VAL A 17 -6.37 3.35 -7.43
CA VAL A 17 -5.65 2.46 -8.34
C VAL A 17 -6.64 1.69 -9.21
N GLU A 18 -6.29 1.55 -10.49
CA GLU A 18 -7.00 0.70 -11.44
C GLU A 18 -6.32 -0.66 -11.47
N LEU A 19 -7.04 -1.69 -11.03
CA LEU A 19 -6.57 -3.07 -10.98
C LEU A 19 -7.48 -3.90 -11.88
N ASP A 20 -7.00 -4.27 -13.06
CA ASP A 20 -7.77 -5.05 -14.05
C ASP A 20 -8.01 -6.51 -13.63
N ARG A 21 -7.28 -6.96 -12.62
CA ARG A 21 -7.32 -8.33 -12.08
C ARG A 21 -6.95 -8.32 -10.61
N PRO A 22 -7.30 -9.37 -9.85
CA PRO A 22 -6.75 -9.56 -8.52
C PRO A 22 -5.21 -9.53 -8.56
N VAL A 23 -4.62 -8.63 -7.78
CA VAL A 23 -3.17 -8.41 -7.74
C VAL A 23 -2.57 -9.10 -6.52
N SER A 24 -1.43 -9.77 -6.69
CA SER A 24 -0.74 -10.43 -5.57
C SER A 24 -0.23 -9.43 -4.53
N ASP A 25 0.01 -9.87 -3.29
CA ASP A 25 0.57 -8.97 -2.26
C ASP A 25 1.98 -8.49 -2.62
N THR A 26 2.77 -9.32 -3.30
CA THR A 26 4.08 -8.94 -3.84
C THR A 26 3.95 -7.80 -4.84
N ASP A 27 2.98 -7.88 -5.75
CA ASP A 27 2.73 -6.82 -6.72
C ASP A 27 2.17 -5.56 -6.07
N VAL A 28 1.29 -5.67 -5.07
CA VAL A 28 0.80 -4.50 -4.31
C VAL A 28 1.97 -3.74 -3.68
N ARG A 29 2.92 -4.45 -3.05
CA ARG A 29 4.13 -3.85 -2.46
C ARG A 29 4.99 -3.15 -3.53
N ARG A 30 5.18 -3.79 -4.68
CA ARG A 30 5.94 -3.22 -5.80
C ARG A 30 5.28 -1.96 -6.36
N ILE A 31 3.96 -2.00 -6.59
CA ILE A 31 3.17 -0.85 -7.06
C ILE A 31 3.28 0.30 -6.07
N ALA A 32 3.17 0.04 -4.76
CA ALA A 32 3.31 1.07 -3.74
C ALA A 32 4.70 1.70 -3.73
N ALA A 33 5.77 0.90 -3.87
CA ALA A 33 7.14 1.42 -3.96
C ALA A 33 7.28 2.39 -5.13
N GLU A 34 6.76 2.03 -6.30
CA GLU A 34 6.79 2.88 -7.49
C GLU A 34 5.92 4.12 -7.34
N LEU A 35 4.72 4.03 -6.73
CA LEU A 35 3.86 5.19 -6.46
C LEU A 35 4.55 6.20 -5.54
N VAL A 36 5.23 5.74 -4.48
CA VAL A 36 5.95 6.64 -3.57
C VAL A 36 7.16 7.26 -4.25
N ARG A 37 7.90 6.51 -5.07
CA ARG A 37 9.08 7.01 -5.79
C ARG A 37 8.74 8.00 -6.89
N SER A 38 7.61 7.80 -7.57
CA SER A 38 7.13 8.69 -8.65
C SER A 38 6.36 9.90 -8.14
N GLY A 39 6.05 9.96 -6.84
CA GLY A 39 5.25 11.04 -6.25
C GLY A 39 3.75 10.90 -6.46
N GLY A 40 3.28 9.71 -6.86
CA GLY A 40 1.86 9.38 -7.02
C GLY A 40 1.09 9.24 -5.70
N VAL A 41 1.78 9.31 -4.55
CA VAL A 41 1.16 9.31 -3.22
C VAL A 41 1.16 10.73 -2.64
N PRO A 42 -0.02 11.36 -2.46
CA PRO A 42 -0.10 12.70 -1.90
C PRO A 42 0.56 12.80 -0.53
N GLY A 43 1.47 13.75 -0.35
CA GLY A 43 2.19 13.96 0.91
C GLY A 43 3.27 12.92 1.23
N LEU A 44 3.54 11.95 0.33
CA LEU A 44 4.56 10.93 0.50
C LEU A 44 5.33 10.72 -0.81
N HIS A 45 6.36 11.55 -1.04
CA HIS A 45 7.26 11.43 -2.19
C HIS A 45 8.70 11.19 -1.71
N LEU A 46 9.20 9.98 -1.96
CA LEU A 46 10.56 9.57 -1.59
C LEU A 46 11.24 8.90 -2.79
N ALA A 47 11.88 9.70 -3.65
CA ALA A 47 12.51 9.23 -4.88
C ALA A 47 13.58 8.14 -4.66
N THR A 48 14.25 8.18 -3.50
CA THR A 48 15.30 7.23 -3.08
C THR A 48 14.78 6.05 -2.26
N LEU A 49 13.45 5.86 -2.17
CA LEU A 49 12.88 4.70 -1.49
C LEU A 49 13.42 3.41 -2.12
N ARG A 50 13.86 2.48 -1.28
CA ARG A 50 14.32 1.16 -1.73
C ARG A 50 13.17 0.35 -2.33
N GLU A 51 13.48 -0.47 -3.33
CA GLU A 51 12.50 -1.38 -3.95
C GLU A 51 11.87 -2.35 -2.93
N ASP A 52 12.65 -2.78 -1.94
CA ASP A 52 12.22 -3.71 -0.88
C ASP A 52 11.65 -3.02 0.37
N ALA A 53 11.40 -1.71 0.34
CA ALA A 53 10.93 -0.95 1.51
C ALA A 53 9.65 -1.51 2.16
N PHE A 54 8.82 -2.19 1.37
CA PHE A 54 7.56 -2.79 1.81
C PHE A 54 7.60 -4.31 1.99
N GLN A 55 8.77 -4.95 1.92
CA GLN A 55 8.91 -6.42 1.97
C GLN A 55 8.22 -7.06 3.18
N HIS A 56 8.28 -6.40 4.34
CA HIS A 56 7.70 -6.90 5.60
C HIS A 56 6.35 -6.27 5.96
N TYR A 57 5.76 -5.49 5.05
CA TYR A 57 4.48 -4.85 5.26
C TYR A 57 3.34 -5.85 5.05
N VAL A 58 2.27 -5.65 5.81
CA VAL A 58 1.03 -6.41 5.69
C VAL A 58 0.16 -5.77 4.63
N VAL A 59 -0.48 -6.61 3.82
CA VAL A 59 -1.48 -6.22 2.83
C VAL A 59 -2.84 -6.73 3.30
N ASP A 60 -3.68 -5.83 3.78
CA ASP A 60 -5.06 -6.16 4.17
C ASP A 60 -6.03 -5.77 3.04
N ARG A 61 -7.05 -6.60 2.80
CA ARG A 61 -8.03 -6.38 1.73
C ARG A 61 -9.44 -6.40 2.28
N PHE A 62 -10.18 -5.33 2.07
CA PHE A 62 -11.57 -5.20 2.47
C PHE A 62 -12.44 -4.95 1.24
N ARG A 63 -13.55 -5.68 1.16
CA ARG A 63 -14.56 -5.51 0.13
C ARG A 63 -15.81 -4.92 0.75
N GLY A 64 -16.24 -3.77 0.23
CA GLY A 64 -17.49 -3.13 0.62
C GLY A 64 -18.70 -3.81 -0.01
N ALA A 65 -19.88 -3.57 0.58
CA ALA A 65 -21.14 -4.14 0.10
C ALA A 65 -21.51 -3.74 -1.35
N ARG A 66 -20.91 -2.67 -1.89
CA ARG A 66 -21.15 -2.15 -3.25
C ARG A 66 -20.05 -2.52 -4.24
N GLY A 67 -19.13 -3.41 -3.87
CA GLY A 67 -18.01 -3.82 -4.72
C GLY A 67 -16.77 -2.92 -4.64
N ASP A 68 -16.78 -1.90 -3.79
CA ASP A 68 -15.59 -1.09 -3.50
C ASP A 68 -14.51 -1.96 -2.86
N GLU A 69 -13.28 -1.89 -3.36
CA GLU A 69 -12.13 -2.60 -2.81
C GLU A 69 -11.17 -1.62 -2.14
N ARG A 70 -10.90 -1.83 -0.85
CA ARG A 70 -9.88 -1.08 -0.10
C ARG A 70 -8.73 -2.02 0.26
N ILE A 71 -7.53 -1.64 -0.13
CA ILE A 71 -6.29 -2.36 0.14
C ILE A 71 -5.46 -1.49 1.08
N TYR A 72 -5.01 -2.03 2.20
CA TYR A 72 -4.13 -1.34 3.14
C TYR A 72 -2.74 -1.96 3.11
N LEU A 73 -1.74 -1.15 2.80
CA LEU A 73 -0.34 -1.49 2.94
C LEU A 73 0.21 -0.78 4.17
N ARG A 74 0.49 -1.54 5.23
CA ARG A 74 0.91 -0.99 6.53
C ARG A 74 2.03 -1.78 7.18
N PRO A 75 2.82 -1.16 8.07
CA PRO A 75 3.82 -1.89 8.84
C PRO A 75 3.16 -3.04 9.61
N LYS A 76 3.86 -4.17 9.69
CA LYS A 76 3.44 -5.26 10.58
C LYS A 76 3.55 -4.75 12.01
N VAL A 77 2.43 -4.67 12.70
CA VAL A 77 2.44 -4.43 14.15
C VAL A 77 2.92 -5.70 14.85
N PRO A 78 3.90 -5.63 15.77
CA PRO A 78 4.29 -6.78 16.56
C PRO A 78 3.17 -7.05 17.58
N PHE A 79 2.24 -7.93 17.23
CA PHE A 79 1.36 -8.50 18.24
C PHE A 79 2.20 -9.47 19.10
N GLY A 80 2.32 -9.20 20.39
CA GLY A 80 2.81 -10.17 21.38
C GLY A 80 4.33 -10.30 21.54
N ALA A 81 5.14 -9.29 21.22
CA ALA A 81 6.54 -9.27 21.63
C ALA A 81 6.63 -9.00 23.15
N ARG A 82 6.58 -10.07 23.95
CA ARG A 82 7.07 -10.10 25.32
C ARG A 82 8.13 -11.17 25.45
#